data_AF-A0A3Q2QTR2-F1
#
_entry.id   AF-A0A3Q2QTR2-F1
#
_cell.length_a   1.000
_cell.length_b   1.000
_cell.length_c   1.000
_cell.angle_alpha   90.00
_cell.angle_beta   90.00
_cell.angle_gamma   90.00
#
_symmetry.space_group_name_H-M   'P 1'
#
loop_
_entity.id
_entity.type
_entity.pdbx_description
1 polymer ?
#
loop_
_entity_poly.entity_id
_entity_poly.type
_entity_poly.pdbx_seq_one_letter_code
_entity_poly.pdbx_strand_id
1 'polypeptide(L)'
;MFSYIFIVYNGTATILFCMFYSLFLVIKDKIGDAYSSAVLSYNATDSRSAAVDTLQRKLHCCGKNNFTDWSETSYFRENGIPASCCKSDNCSPESLKDLDKAKTEGCFSLVTNAMEANLGVIAGVSFGIAFFQVYILR
;
A
#
# COMPACT_ATOMS: atom_id res chain seq x y z
N MET A 1 -2.08 43.23 16.09
CA MET A 1 -0.93 42.30 16.02
C MET A 1 -1.33 40.86 16.29
N PHE A 2 -1.95 40.53 17.44
CA PHE A 2 -2.42 39.17 17.75
C PHE A 2 -3.43 38.58 16.74
N SER A 3 -4.41 39.35 16.28
CA SER A 3 -5.38 38.87 15.28
C SER A 3 -4.75 38.54 13.92
N TYR A 4 -3.68 39.26 13.54
CA TYR A 4 -2.97 39.00 12.28
C TYR A 4 -2.17 37.70 12.36
N ILE A 5 -1.47 37.47 13.48
CA ILE A 5 -0.75 36.23 13.74
C ILE A 5 -1.72 35.03 13.75
N PHE A 6 -2.91 35.18 14.34
CA PHE A 6 -3.93 34.13 14.34
C PHE A 6 -4.43 33.79 12.93
N ILE A 7 -4.74 34.81 12.11
CA ILE A 7 -5.19 34.59 10.73
C ILE A 7 -4.10 33.93 9.88
N VAL A 8 -2.84 34.37 10.03
CA VAL A 8 -1.71 33.79 9.29
C VAL A 8 -1.44 32.35 9.72
N TYR A 9 -1.47 32.04 11.01
CA TYR A 9 -1.24 30.68 11.51
C TYR A 9 -2.36 29.72 11.11
N ASN A 10 -3.63 30.10 11.30
CA ASN A 10 -4.76 29.25 10.92
C ASN A 10 -4.88 29.11 9.39
N GLY A 11 -4.57 30.17 8.63
CA GLY A 11 -4.55 30.14 7.17
C GLY A 11 -3.45 29.23 6.62
N THR A 12 -2.22 29.37 7.13
CA THR A 12 -1.10 28.51 6.73
C THR A 12 -1.32 27.05 7.12
N ALA A 13 -1.86 26.79 8.31
CA ALA A 13 -2.24 25.44 8.74
C ALA A 13 -3.31 24.83 7.83
N THR A 14 -4.31 25.61 7.42
CA THR A 14 -5.35 25.14 6.49
C THR A 14 -4.76 24.78 5.13
N ILE A 15 -3.90 25.63 4.58
CA ILE A 15 -3.25 25.37 3.28
C ILE A 15 -2.35 24.12 3.35
N LEU A 16 -1.57 23.96 4.41
CA LEU A 16 -0.73 22.78 4.62
C LEU A 16 -1.57 21.50 4.75
N PHE A 17 -2.67 21.55 5.49
CA PHE A 17 -3.60 20.44 5.61
C PHE A 17 -4.22 20.07 4.26
N CYS A 18 -4.68 21.05 3.48
CA CYS A 18 -5.19 20.83 2.13
C CYS A 18 -4.14 20.21 1.20
N MET A 19 -2.92 20.76 1.17
CA MET A 19 -1.84 20.22 0.33
C MET A 19 -1.48 18.79 0.73
N PHE A 20 -1.38 18.51 2.02
CA PHE A 20 -1.09 17.17 2.53
C PHE A 20 -2.20 16.17 2.19
N TYR A 21 -3.46 16.56 2.33
CA TYR A 21 -4.61 15.73 1.97
C TYR A 21 -4.66 15.45 0.46
N SER A 22 -4.48 16.47 -0.38
CA SER A 22 -4.40 16.30 -1.83
C SER A 22 -3.26 15.37 -2.24
N LEU A 23 -2.07 15.54 -1.65
CA LEU A 23 -0.93 14.66 -1.89
C LEU A 23 -1.23 13.23 -1.46
N PHE A 24 -1.85 13.04 -0.30
CA PHE A 24 -2.22 11.73 0.21
C PHE A 24 -3.19 10.99 -0.71
N LEU A 25 -4.17 11.68 -1.28
CA LEU A 25 -5.08 11.10 -2.29
C LEU A 25 -4.33 10.64 -3.54
N VAL A 26 -3.39 11.44 -4.04
CA VAL A 26 -2.56 11.07 -5.20
C VAL A 26 -1.69 9.86 -4.89
N ILE A 27 -1.09 9.79 -3.69
CA ILE A 27 -0.26 8.66 -3.27
C ILE A 27 -1.08 7.37 -3.23
N LYS A 28 -2.29 7.41 -2.68
CA LYS A 28 -3.18 6.24 -2.66
C LYS A 28 -3.48 5.71 -4.05
N ASP A 29 -3.85 6.59 -4.97
CA ASP A 29 -4.13 6.25 -6.37
C ASP A 29 -2.91 5.57 -7.02
N LYS A 30 -1.73 6.20 -6.90
CA LYS A 30 -0.49 5.67 -7.48
C LYS A 30 -0.04 4.34 -6.88
N ILE A 31 -0.23 4.14 -5.58
CA ILE A 31 0.05 2.84 -4.94
C ILE A 31 -0.90 1.78 -5.47
N GLY A 32 -2.18 2.11 -5.64
CA GLY A 32 -3.18 1.20 -6.20
C GLY A 32 -2.84 0.76 -7.62
N ASP A 33 -2.44 1.70 -8.47
CA ASP A 33 -2.03 1.44 -9.86
C ASP A 33 -0.74 0.64 -9.93
N ALA A 34 0.26 1.01 -9.14
CA ALA A 34 1.55 0.31 -9.09
C ALA A 34 1.37 -1.14 -8.62
N TYR A 35 0.56 -1.34 -7.59
CA TYR A 35 0.26 -2.69 -7.08
C TYR A 35 -0.56 -3.50 -8.07
N SER A 36 -1.58 -2.91 -8.71
CA SER A 36 -2.34 -3.55 -9.79
C SER A 36 -1.42 -4.03 -10.91
N SER A 37 -0.49 -3.17 -11.34
CA SER A 37 0.47 -3.47 -12.38
C SER A 37 1.44 -4.59 -11.95
N ALA A 38 1.86 -4.60 -10.68
CA ALA A 38 2.72 -5.64 -10.13
C ALA A 38 2.03 -7.01 -10.05
N VAL A 39 0.73 -7.06 -9.73
CA VAL A 39 -0.06 -8.30 -9.74
C VAL A 39 -0.27 -8.80 -11.18
N LEU A 40 -0.62 -7.91 -12.12
CA LEU A 40 -0.83 -8.27 -13.53
C LEU A 40 0.44 -8.80 -14.22
N SER A 41 1.60 -8.24 -13.86
CA SER A 41 2.91 -8.66 -14.40
C SER A 41 3.66 -9.67 -13.52
N TYR A 42 2.99 -10.24 -12.52
CA TYR A 42 3.59 -11.17 -11.57
C TYR A 42 4.16 -12.41 -12.26
N ASN A 43 5.39 -12.78 -11.90
CA ASN A 43 6.08 -13.94 -12.48
C ASN A 43 6.92 -14.74 -11.46
N ALA A 44 6.76 -14.45 -10.16
CA ALA A 44 7.49 -15.06 -9.04
C ALA A 44 9.02 -14.90 -9.01
N THR A 45 9.64 -14.23 -9.99
CA THR A 45 11.11 -14.16 -10.14
C THR A 45 11.67 -12.75 -9.96
N ASP A 46 10.87 -11.72 -10.23
CA ASP A 46 11.32 -10.33 -10.18
C ASP A 46 11.08 -9.66 -8.80
N SER A 47 11.72 -8.51 -8.60
CA SER A 47 11.60 -7.74 -7.35
C SER A 47 10.17 -7.24 -7.09
N ARG A 48 9.38 -7.02 -8.15
CA ARG A 48 7.96 -6.65 -8.04
C ARG A 48 7.14 -7.81 -7.49
N SER A 49 7.38 -9.03 -7.97
CA SER A 49 6.76 -10.24 -7.44
C SER A 49 7.11 -10.45 -5.97
N ALA A 50 8.38 -10.25 -5.59
CA ALA A 50 8.81 -10.31 -4.20
C ALA A 50 8.10 -9.25 -3.30
N ALA A 51 7.85 -8.05 -3.84
CA ALA A 51 7.10 -7.01 -3.15
C ALA A 51 5.63 -7.39 -2.96
N VAL A 52 4.97 -7.92 -4.00
CA VAL A 52 3.60 -8.45 -3.91
C VAL A 52 3.51 -9.53 -2.84
N ASP A 53 4.42 -10.50 -2.88
CA ASP A 53 4.46 -11.61 -1.92
C ASP A 53 4.68 -11.12 -0.48
N THR A 54 5.52 -10.11 -0.30
CA THR A 54 5.79 -9.52 1.01
C THR A 54 4.55 -8.82 1.56
N LEU A 55 3.86 -8.04 0.74
CA LEU A 55 2.61 -7.37 1.15
C LEU A 55 1.53 -8.40 1.50
N GLN A 56 1.34 -9.41 0.67
CA GLN A 56 0.35 -10.48 0.90
C GLN A 56 0.60 -11.26 2.19
N ARG A 57 1.87 -11.56 2.49
CA ARG A 57 2.24 -12.20 3.76
C ARG A 57 2.06 -11.27 4.96
N LYS A 58 2.53 -10.02 4.89
CA LYS A 58 2.53 -9.08 6.01
C LYS A 58 1.14 -8.59 6.39
N LEU A 59 0.27 -8.39 5.41
CA LEU A 59 -1.08 -7.86 5.60
C LEU A 59 -2.14 -8.96 5.57
N HIS A 60 -1.75 -10.22 5.37
CA HIS A 60 -2.66 -11.35 5.26
C HIS A 60 -3.79 -11.11 4.25
N CYS A 61 -3.41 -10.65 3.04
CA CYS A 61 -4.32 -10.25 1.97
C CYS A 61 -3.97 -10.97 0.67
N CYS A 62 -4.86 -10.87 -0.33
CA CYS A 62 -4.62 -11.42 -1.66
C CYS A 62 -5.26 -10.56 -2.77
N GLY A 63 -4.52 -10.36 -3.85
CA GLY A 63 -4.95 -9.51 -4.96
C GLY A 63 -4.99 -8.03 -4.57
N LYS A 64 -5.48 -7.17 -5.47
CA LYS A 64 -5.62 -5.72 -5.22
C LYS A 64 -6.86 -5.48 -4.38
N ASN A 65 -8.00 -5.88 -4.92
CA ASN A 65 -9.31 -5.73 -4.31
C ASN A 65 -9.82 -7.05 -3.74
N ASN A 66 -9.51 -8.17 -4.41
CA ASN A 66 -9.96 -9.49 -3.99
C ASN A 66 -9.08 -10.60 -4.61
N PHE A 67 -9.22 -11.84 -4.12
CA PHE A 67 -8.51 -13.00 -4.67
C PHE A 67 -8.85 -13.28 -6.14
N THR A 68 -10.03 -12.85 -6.60
CA THR A 68 -10.48 -13.01 -7.99
C THR A 68 -9.60 -12.26 -8.99
N ASP A 69 -8.89 -11.21 -8.57
CA ASP A 69 -7.98 -10.45 -9.44
C ASP A 69 -6.89 -11.34 -10.05
N TRP A 70 -6.55 -12.45 -9.38
CA TRP A 70 -5.58 -13.42 -9.90
C TRP A 70 -6.07 -14.13 -11.15
N SER A 71 -7.38 -14.29 -11.34
CA SER A 71 -7.94 -14.95 -12.52
C SER A 71 -7.63 -14.21 -13.84
N GLU A 72 -7.34 -12.91 -13.76
CA GLU A 72 -6.96 -12.09 -14.92
C GLU A 72 -5.46 -12.18 -15.26
N THR A 73 -4.65 -12.71 -14.35
CA THR A 73 -3.19 -12.82 -14.53
C THR A 73 -2.82 -14.01 -15.40
N SER A 74 -1.74 -13.89 -16.18
CA SER A 74 -1.19 -15.02 -16.94
C SER A 74 -0.62 -16.11 -16.01
N TYR A 75 -0.05 -15.70 -14.88
CA TYR A 75 0.53 -16.60 -13.88
C TYR A 75 -0.47 -17.63 -13.34
N PHE A 76 -1.72 -17.21 -13.09
CA PHE A 76 -2.76 -18.07 -12.53
C PHE A 76 -3.09 -19.28 -13.41
N ARG A 77 -3.01 -19.14 -14.74
CA ARG A 77 -3.34 -20.24 -15.67
C ARG A 77 -2.38 -21.43 -15.53
N GLU A 78 -1.12 -21.15 -15.22
CA GLU A 78 -0.07 -22.18 -15.12
C GLU A 78 0.08 -22.67 -13.67
N ASN A 79 0.17 -21.74 -12.72
CA ASN A 79 0.59 -22.02 -11.34
C ASN A 79 -0.52 -21.83 -10.29
N GLY A 80 -1.64 -21.20 -10.63
CA GLY A 80 -2.66 -20.78 -9.67
C GLY A 80 -2.29 -19.50 -8.92
N ILE A 81 -2.86 -19.30 -7.73
CA ILE A 81 -2.51 -18.18 -6.85
C ILE A 81 -1.09 -18.34 -6.30
N PRO A 82 -0.38 -17.26 -5.95
CA PRO A 82 0.93 -17.38 -5.32
C PRO A 82 0.79 -17.96 -3.90
N ALA A 83 1.83 -18.66 -3.42
CA ALA A 83 1.83 -19.25 -2.09
C ALA A 83 1.64 -18.22 -0.96
N SER A 84 2.08 -16.97 -1.17
CA SER A 84 1.90 -15.83 -0.27
C SER A 84 0.42 -15.44 -0.04
N CYS A 85 -0.45 -15.71 -1.02
CA CYS A 85 -1.89 -15.47 -0.99
C CYS A 85 -2.67 -16.60 -0.29
N CYS A 86 -2.05 -17.75 -0.02
CA CYS A 86 -2.78 -18.89 0.53
C CYS A 86 -3.16 -18.68 2.01
N LYS A 87 -4.34 -19.15 2.41
CA LYS A 87 -4.84 -19.05 3.80
C LYS A 87 -4.00 -19.85 4.79
N SER A 88 -3.49 -21.01 4.39
CA SER A 88 -2.71 -21.91 5.22
C SER A 88 -1.27 -22.00 4.73
N ASP A 89 -0.33 -22.23 5.66
CA ASP A 89 1.10 -22.37 5.32
C ASP A 89 1.41 -23.64 4.50
N ASN A 90 0.49 -24.61 4.48
CA ASN A 90 0.64 -25.91 3.80
C ASN A 90 -0.21 -26.02 2.53
N CYS A 91 -0.10 -25.07 1.61
CA CYS A 91 -0.80 -25.18 0.33
C CYS A 91 -0.05 -26.07 -0.65
N SER A 92 -0.68 -27.21 -1.01
CA SER A 92 -0.23 -28.05 -2.11
C SER A 92 -0.36 -27.30 -3.45
N PRO A 93 0.45 -27.63 -4.48
CA PRO A 93 0.28 -27.08 -5.82
C PRO A 93 -1.15 -27.24 -6.39
N GLU A 94 -1.89 -28.30 -6.02
CA GLU A 94 -3.29 -28.45 -6.42
C GLU A 94 -4.20 -27.40 -5.74
N SER A 95 -3.95 -27.11 -4.46
CA SER A 95 -4.70 -26.14 -3.68
C SER A 95 -4.50 -24.69 -4.16
N LEU A 96 -3.40 -24.39 -4.86
CA LEU A 96 -3.15 -23.06 -5.41
C LEU A 96 -4.06 -22.75 -6.61
N LYS A 97 -4.59 -23.76 -7.29
CA LYS A 97 -5.59 -23.57 -8.36
C LYS A 97 -6.99 -23.38 -7.82
N ASP A 98 -7.20 -23.67 -6.54
CA ASP A 98 -8.46 -23.46 -5.84
C ASP A 98 -8.50 -22.06 -5.21
N LEU A 99 -9.31 -21.19 -5.81
CA LEU A 99 -9.50 -19.81 -5.32
C LEU A 99 -10.14 -19.77 -3.92
N ASP A 100 -10.86 -20.81 -3.47
CA ASP A 100 -11.44 -20.84 -2.12
C ASP A 100 -10.36 -20.91 -1.02
N LYS A 101 -9.16 -21.38 -1.37
CA LYS A 101 -7.99 -21.44 -0.47
C LYS A 101 -7.23 -20.11 -0.39
N ALA A 102 -7.55 -19.14 -1.24
CA ALA A 102 -6.98 -17.80 -1.19
C ALA A 102 -7.55 -16.99 -0.01
N LYS A 103 -6.76 -16.06 0.53
CA LYS A 103 -7.26 -15.04 1.47
C LYS A 103 -8.24 -14.12 0.76
N THR A 104 -9.33 -13.78 1.43
CA THR A 104 -10.43 -13.01 0.82
C THR A 104 -10.20 -11.51 0.80
N GLU A 105 -9.35 -11.01 1.70
CA GLU A 105 -9.14 -9.57 1.85
C GLU A 105 -8.24 -9.00 0.75
N GLY A 106 -8.67 -7.92 0.12
CA GLY A 106 -7.86 -7.18 -0.85
C GLY A 106 -6.72 -6.39 -0.19
N CYS A 107 -5.53 -6.47 -0.76
CA CYS A 107 -4.36 -5.79 -0.18
C CYS A 107 -4.48 -4.26 -0.23
N PHE A 108 -5.13 -3.70 -1.24
CA PHE A 108 -5.19 -2.25 -1.41
C PHE A 108 -5.91 -1.57 -0.24
N SER A 109 -7.09 -2.08 0.16
CA SER A 109 -7.85 -1.52 1.28
C SER A 109 -7.06 -1.60 2.59
N LEU A 110 -6.40 -2.74 2.86
CA LEU A 110 -5.60 -2.91 4.07
C LEU A 110 -4.39 -1.97 4.11
N VAL A 111 -3.69 -1.80 2.99
CA VAL A 111 -2.58 -0.83 2.87
C VAL A 111 -3.09 0.59 3.12
N THR A 112 -4.17 1.01 2.45
CA THR A 112 -4.68 2.37 2.59
C THR A 112 -5.20 2.65 3.99
N ASN A 113 -5.89 1.68 4.60
CA ASN A 113 -6.39 1.80 5.98
C ASN A 113 -5.22 1.91 6.97
N ALA A 114 -4.17 1.10 6.80
CA ALA A 114 -2.97 1.19 7.62
C ALA A 114 -2.27 2.55 7.47
N MET A 115 -2.20 3.09 6.25
CA MET A 115 -1.64 4.42 6.01
C MET A 115 -2.49 5.53 6.64
N GLU A 116 -3.82 5.46 6.55
CA GLU A 116 -4.73 6.41 7.18
C GLU A 116 -4.60 6.41 8.71
N ALA A 117 -4.58 5.22 9.33
CA ALA A 117 -4.44 5.09 10.78
C ALA A 117 -3.10 5.62 11.31
N ASN A 118 -2.05 5.56 10.50
CA ASN A 118 -0.70 5.96 10.89
C ASN A 118 -0.27 7.31 10.31
N LEU A 119 -1.19 8.05 9.68
CA LEU A 119 -0.86 9.25 8.92
C LEU A 119 -0.16 10.33 9.76
N GLY A 120 -0.57 10.50 11.02
CA GLY A 120 0.06 11.43 11.95
C GLY A 120 1.50 11.06 12.30
N VAL A 121 1.79 9.76 12.48
CA VAL A 121 3.16 9.27 12.75
C VAL A 121 4.04 9.49 11.53
N ILE A 122 3.53 9.17 10.33
CA ILE A 122 4.25 9.39 9.07
C ILE A 122 4.59 10.87 8.91
N ALA A 123 3.61 11.76 9.08
CA ALA A 123 3.82 13.20 8.99
C ALA A 123 4.86 13.69 10.01
N GLY A 124 4.77 13.24 11.27
CA GLY A 124 5.72 13.61 12.33
C GLY A 124 7.15 13.17 12.02
N VAL A 125 7.34 11.93 11.55
CA VAL A 125 8.65 11.41 11.13
C VAL A 125 9.22 12.23 9.97
N SER A 126 8.39 12.55 8.96
CA SER A 126 8.82 13.38 7.83
C SER A 126 9.28 14.78 8.26
N PHE A 127 8.53 15.45 9.14
CA PHE A 127 8.93 16.76 9.67
C PHE A 127 10.22 16.68 10.49
N GLY A 128 10.37 15.64 11.32
CA GLY A 128 11.58 15.40 12.09
C GLY A 128 12.81 15.24 11.19
N ILE A 129 12.71 14.36 10.19
CA ILE A 129 13.79 14.12 9.21
C ILE A 129 14.17 15.43 8.50
N ALA A 130 13.20 16.21 8.02
CA ALA A 130 13.46 17.47 7.35
C ALA A 130 14.19 18.48 8.25
N PHE A 131 13.79 18.59 9.52
CA PHE A 131 14.47 19.46 10.48
C PHE A 131 15.91 19.03 10.76
N PHE A 132 16.13 17.72 10.97
CA PHE A 132 17.47 17.17 11.15
C PHE A 132 18.36 17.39 9.92
N GLN A 133 17.83 17.16 8.72
CA GLN A 133 18.55 17.39 7.47
C GLN A 133 18.99 18.86 7.33
N VAL A 134 18.11 19.83 7.60
CA VAL A 134 18.45 21.26 7.51
C VAL A 134 19.51 21.65 8.54
N TYR A 135 19.47 21.07 9.74
CA TYR A 135 20.46 21.37 10.78
C TYR A 135 21.84 20.78 10.50
N ILE A 136 21.90 19.57 9.92
CA ILE A 136 23.16 18.89 9.56
C ILE A 136 23.78 19.45 8.26
N LEU A 137 22.94 19.86 7.30
CA LEU A 137 23.39 20.40 6.00
C LEU A 137 23.64 21.91 6.05
N ARG A 138 23.59 22.53 7.23
CA ARG A 138 23.91 23.94 7.48
C ARG A 138 25.12 24.04 8.38
#